data_AF-A0A6A0H436-F1
#
_entry.id   AF-A0A6A0H436-F1
#
_cell.length_a   1.000
_cell.length_b   1.000
_cell.length_c   1.000
_cell.angle_alpha   90.00
_cell.angle_beta   90.00
_cell.angle_gamma   90.00
#
_symmetry.space_group_name_H-M   'P 1'
#
loop_
_entity.id
_entity.type
_entity.pdbx_description
1 polymer ?
#
loop_
_entity_poly.entity_id
_entity_poly.type
_entity_poly.pdbx_seq_one_letter_code
_entity_poly.pdbx_strand_id
1 'polypeptide(L)'
;MSCYNDVSWHNEAVYMPNIQRLAETGIILDGSYTQPVCTPTRAALLTGRYPHTIGRQGGALESLQPTGLDLTLPLLPTTLREAGYSTHMVGKWHLGFCNESYTPTHRGFDTFYGFYGSGQNYYTRYTNNQYHFNGKQQQVQGYDRRKQMDVHRGATGVYSTFEFAEEAASLIRSHDPQKPMFLLLATQAVHGPTQVPDTYSDMYPMVADKRRKKFLGE
;
A
#
# COMPACT_ATOMS: atom_id res chain seq x y z
N MET A 1 11.15 12.10 -2.75
CA MET A 1 12.12 10.99 -2.77
C MET A 1 11.72 10.12 -3.94
N SER A 2 12.53 10.05 -4.99
CA SER A 2 12.26 9.16 -6.12
C SER A 2 12.83 7.80 -5.78
N CYS A 3 12.02 6.74 -5.83
CA CYS A 3 12.47 5.36 -5.62
C CYS A 3 13.27 4.82 -6.81
N TYR A 4 13.53 5.65 -7.84
CA TYR A 4 14.22 5.26 -9.06
C TYR A 4 15.61 4.68 -8.77
N ASN A 5 16.36 5.23 -7.81
CA ASN A 5 17.71 4.75 -7.46
C ASN A 5 17.73 3.75 -6.28
N ASP A 6 16.56 3.17 -5.96
CA ASP A 6 16.34 2.29 -4.80
C ASP A 6 16.06 0.84 -5.24
N VAL A 7 16.50 0.48 -6.45
CA VAL A 7 16.35 -0.85 -7.04
C VAL A 7 17.70 -1.35 -7.56
N SER A 8 17.93 -2.66 -7.45
CA SER A 8 19.22 -3.31 -7.76
C SER A 8 19.72 -3.07 -9.19
N TRP A 9 18.81 -2.96 -10.17
CA TRP A 9 19.18 -2.72 -11.59
C TRP A 9 19.51 -1.25 -11.92
N HIS A 10 19.30 -0.31 -10.99
CA HIS A 10 19.79 1.07 -11.11
C HIS A 10 20.90 1.38 -10.10
N ASN A 11 21.00 0.60 -9.01
CA ASN A 11 21.94 0.82 -7.93
C ASN A 11 22.40 -0.52 -7.33
N GLU A 12 23.61 -0.93 -7.69
CA GLU A 12 24.23 -2.18 -7.21
C GLU A 12 24.38 -2.26 -5.69
N ALA A 13 24.34 -1.12 -4.99
CA ALA A 13 24.39 -1.09 -3.53
C ALA A 13 23.07 -1.52 -2.87
N VAL A 14 21.99 -1.70 -3.64
CA VAL A 14 20.68 -2.14 -3.13
C VAL A 14 20.56 -3.66 -3.26
N TYR A 15 20.38 -4.34 -2.14
CA TYR A 15 20.26 -5.80 -2.11
C TYR A 15 18.80 -6.24 -2.15
N MET A 16 18.33 -6.73 -3.30
CA MET A 16 16.94 -7.19 -3.49
C MET A 16 16.85 -8.41 -4.44
N PRO A 17 17.48 -9.55 -4.09
CA PRO A 17 17.71 -10.66 -5.02
C PRO A 17 16.43 -11.26 -5.62
N ASN A 18 15.30 -11.21 -4.90
CA ASN A 18 14.03 -11.74 -5.40
C ASN A 18 13.38 -10.83 -6.44
N ILE A 19 13.39 -9.51 -6.23
CA ILE A 19 12.85 -8.55 -7.20
C ILE A 19 13.82 -8.40 -8.38
N GLN A 20 15.12 -8.45 -8.12
CA GLN A 20 16.14 -8.49 -9.16
C GLN A 20 15.91 -9.65 -10.13
N ARG A 21 15.68 -10.87 -9.61
CA ARG A 21 15.38 -12.03 -10.44
C ARG A 21 14.14 -11.80 -11.32
N LEU A 22 13.07 -11.21 -10.78
CA LEU A 22 11.88 -10.87 -11.56
C LEU A 22 12.19 -9.86 -12.68
N ALA A 23 13.05 -8.88 -12.41
CA ALA A 23 13.50 -7.91 -13.40
C ALA A 23 14.35 -8.55 -14.50
N GLU A 24 15.28 -9.44 -14.14
CA GLU A 24 16.18 -10.16 -15.06
C GLU A 24 15.44 -11.17 -15.95
N THR A 25 14.41 -11.83 -15.42
CA THR A 25 13.60 -12.81 -16.19
C THR A 25 12.36 -12.20 -16.83
N GLY A 26 12.16 -10.89 -16.68
CA GLY A 26 10.96 -10.17 -17.09
C GLY A 26 11.23 -9.01 -18.03
N ILE A 27 10.38 -7.98 -17.96
CA ILE A 27 10.53 -6.75 -18.72
C ILE A 27 10.58 -5.58 -17.74
N ILE A 28 11.61 -4.74 -17.87
CA ILE A 28 11.73 -3.48 -17.13
C ILE A 28 11.06 -2.36 -17.94
N LEU A 29 10.16 -1.61 -17.29
CA LEU A 29 9.51 -0.45 -17.88
C LEU A 29 10.28 0.83 -17.53
N ASP A 30 11.29 1.15 -18.33
CA ASP A 30 12.18 2.31 -18.10
C ASP A 30 11.46 3.67 -18.28
N GLY A 31 10.38 3.68 -19.07
CA GLY A 31 9.50 4.83 -19.26
C GLY A 31 8.19 4.75 -18.46
N SER A 32 8.24 4.38 -17.17
CA SER A 32 7.04 4.26 -16.31
C SER A 32 6.80 5.52 -15.46
N TYR A 33 5.54 5.97 -15.43
CA TYR A 33 5.16 7.23 -14.76
C TYR A 33 3.97 7.04 -13.83
N THR A 34 4.02 7.69 -12.68
CA THR A 34 2.93 7.77 -11.70
C THR A 34 2.64 9.22 -11.33
N GLN A 35 1.62 9.45 -10.51
CA GLN A 35 1.44 10.75 -9.87
C GLN A 35 2.48 10.92 -8.75
N PRO A 36 2.81 12.16 -8.35
CA PRO A 36 3.83 12.42 -7.34
C PRO A 36 3.41 12.03 -5.91
N VAL A 37 2.12 11.72 -5.68
CA VAL A 37 1.56 11.40 -4.36
C VAL A 37 0.64 10.17 -4.41
N CYS A 38 0.45 9.57 -3.23
CA CYS A 38 -0.17 8.24 -3.08
C CYS A 38 -1.63 8.14 -3.53
N THR A 39 -2.54 8.98 -3.03
CA THR A 39 -3.97 8.87 -3.41
C THR A 39 -4.18 9.06 -4.91
N PRO A 40 -3.65 10.12 -5.57
CA PRO A 40 -3.84 10.28 -7.02
C PRO A 40 -3.28 9.11 -7.84
N THR A 41 -2.11 8.56 -7.49
CA THR A 41 -1.57 7.36 -8.17
C THR A 41 -2.49 6.16 -8.02
N ARG A 42 -3.01 5.91 -6.81
CA ARG A 42 -3.91 4.78 -6.53
C ARG A 42 -5.27 4.94 -7.21
N ALA A 43 -5.79 6.18 -7.25
CA ALA A 43 -7.01 6.50 -7.98
C ALA A 43 -6.83 6.23 -9.47
N ALA A 44 -5.72 6.67 -10.06
CA ALA A 44 -5.41 6.43 -11.47
C ALA A 44 -5.27 4.94 -11.78
N LEU A 45 -4.54 4.20 -10.95
CA LEU A 45 -4.36 2.76 -11.11
C LEU A 45 -5.70 2.00 -11.10
N LEU A 46 -6.58 2.28 -10.14
CA LEU A 46 -7.79 1.51 -9.95
C LEU A 46 -8.95 1.96 -10.84
N THR A 47 -8.95 3.19 -11.36
CA THR A 47 -10.01 3.69 -12.25
C THR A 47 -9.61 3.69 -13.72
N GLY A 48 -8.32 3.60 -14.03
CA GLY A 48 -7.80 3.83 -15.39
C GLY A 48 -7.96 5.29 -15.86
N ARG A 49 -8.22 6.24 -14.94
CA ARG A 49 -8.49 7.64 -15.27
C ARG A 49 -7.45 8.57 -14.69
N TYR A 50 -7.19 9.67 -15.40
CA TYR A 50 -6.37 10.74 -14.84
C TYR A 50 -7.05 11.34 -13.61
N PRO A 51 -6.32 11.57 -12.50
CA PRO A 51 -6.95 12.02 -11.25
C PRO A 51 -7.70 13.35 -11.37
N HIS A 52 -7.25 14.25 -12.25
CA HIS A 52 -7.91 15.53 -12.50
C HIS A 52 -9.29 15.41 -13.15
N THR A 53 -9.57 14.30 -13.84
CA THR A 53 -10.89 14.05 -14.46
C THR A 53 -11.92 13.51 -13.47
N ILE A 54 -11.49 13.11 -12.28
CA ILE A 54 -12.31 12.42 -11.26
C ILE A 54 -12.24 13.12 -9.90
N GLY A 55 -11.83 14.40 -9.87
CA GLY A 55 -11.77 15.18 -8.64
C GLY A 55 -10.72 14.71 -7.62
N ARG A 56 -9.67 14.01 -8.07
CA ARG A 56 -8.54 13.49 -7.27
C ARG A 56 -7.19 14.09 -7.67
N GLN A 57 -7.17 15.28 -8.29
CA GLN A 57 -5.95 16.05 -8.59
C GLN A 57 -5.25 16.65 -7.38
N GLY A 58 -5.92 16.68 -6.22
CA GLY A 58 -5.36 17.23 -4.98
C GLY A 58 -4.25 16.35 -4.37
N GLY A 59 -3.88 16.69 -3.14
CA GLY A 59 -2.93 15.90 -2.37
C GLY A 59 -3.45 14.52 -1.95
N ALA A 60 -2.66 13.85 -1.11
CA ALA A 60 -3.10 12.64 -0.43
C ALA A 60 -4.35 12.91 0.43
N LEU A 61 -5.28 11.96 0.47
CA LEU A 61 -6.42 12.04 1.38
C LEU A 61 -5.94 12.03 2.83
N GLU A 62 -6.42 12.97 3.63
CA GLU A 62 -6.21 12.95 5.07
C GLU A 62 -7.25 12.04 5.73
N SER A 63 -6.87 11.44 6.86
CA SER A 63 -7.69 10.42 7.52
C SER A 63 -9.04 10.89 8.04
N LEU A 64 -9.20 12.19 8.31
CA LEU A 64 -10.46 12.79 8.78
C LEU A 64 -11.21 13.57 7.70
N GLN A 65 -10.75 13.54 6.45
CA GLN A 65 -11.48 14.16 5.36
C GLN A 65 -12.73 13.32 5.03
N PRO A 66 -13.93 13.91 5.01
CA PRO A 66 -15.18 13.19 4.72
C PRO A 66 -15.35 12.96 3.21
N THR A 67 -14.32 12.46 2.55
CA THR A 67 -14.28 12.23 1.09
C THR A 67 -13.55 10.93 0.76
N GLY A 68 -13.79 10.43 -0.44
CA GLY A 68 -13.07 9.32 -1.02
C GLY A 68 -13.17 9.37 -2.53
N LEU A 69 -12.77 8.28 -3.18
CA LEU A 69 -12.94 8.10 -4.61
C LEU A 69 -14.43 7.95 -4.94
N ASP A 70 -14.92 8.69 -5.94
CA ASP A 70 -16.32 8.66 -6.39
C ASP A 70 -16.86 7.22 -6.48
N LEU A 71 -18.00 6.99 -5.84
CA LEU A 71 -18.62 5.67 -5.73
C LEU A 71 -19.27 5.20 -7.04
N THR A 72 -19.55 6.13 -7.97
CA THR A 72 -20.12 5.81 -9.29
C THR A 72 -19.09 5.24 -10.26
N LEU A 73 -17.79 5.38 -9.96
CA LEU A 73 -16.72 4.87 -10.80
C LEU A 73 -16.49 3.38 -10.54
N PRO A 74 -16.62 2.52 -11.57
CA PRO A 74 -16.18 1.14 -11.46
C PRO A 74 -14.67 1.11 -11.27
N LEU A 75 -14.20 0.23 -10.40
CA LEU A 75 -12.77 0.00 -10.20
C LEU A 75 -12.35 -1.26 -10.93
N LEU A 76 -11.06 -1.35 -11.27
CA LEU A 76 -10.41 -2.54 -11.81
C LEU A 76 -10.85 -3.85 -11.13
N PRO A 77 -10.84 -3.99 -9.78
CA PRO A 77 -11.33 -5.20 -9.12
C PRO A 77 -12.83 -5.48 -9.37
N THR A 78 -13.68 -4.45 -9.50
CA THR A 78 -15.09 -4.66 -9.87
C THR A 78 -15.21 -5.32 -11.23
N THR A 79 -14.52 -4.78 -12.24
CA THR A 79 -14.53 -5.31 -13.60
C THR A 79 -13.92 -6.71 -13.68
N LEU A 80 -12.82 -6.97 -12.94
CA LEU A 80 -12.21 -8.30 -12.89
C LEU A 80 -13.12 -9.33 -12.21
N ARG A 81 -13.82 -8.94 -11.15
CA ARG A 81 -14.80 -9.81 -10.48
C ARG A 81 -15.96 -10.18 -11.42
N GLU A 82 -16.47 -9.22 -12.19
CA GLU A 82 -17.49 -9.45 -13.23
C GLU A 82 -16.98 -10.39 -14.34
N ALA A 83 -15.68 -10.36 -14.64
CA ALA A 83 -15.02 -11.28 -15.55
C ALA A 83 -14.69 -12.66 -14.93
N GLY A 84 -15.13 -12.93 -13.70
CA GLY A 84 -14.97 -14.22 -13.04
C GLY A 84 -13.71 -14.37 -12.19
N TYR A 85 -12.97 -13.30 -11.90
CA TYR A 85 -11.81 -13.36 -11.00
C TYR A 85 -12.24 -13.40 -9.53
N SER A 86 -11.43 -14.05 -8.69
CA SER A 86 -11.42 -13.77 -7.25
C SER A 86 -10.51 -12.57 -6.98
N THR A 87 -11.02 -11.57 -6.28
CA THR A 87 -10.32 -10.29 -6.10
C THR A 87 -9.89 -10.10 -4.65
N HIS A 88 -8.59 -9.89 -4.44
CA HIS A 88 -8.00 -9.78 -3.12
C HIS A 88 -7.13 -8.53 -3.02
N MET A 89 -7.18 -7.86 -1.88
CA MET A 89 -6.30 -6.75 -1.58
C MET A 89 -5.59 -6.96 -0.25
N VAL A 90 -4.26 -6.78 -0.27
CA VAL A 90 -3.42 -6.83 0.92
C VAL A 90 -2.63 -5.52 1.04
N GLY A 91 -2.78 -4.82 2.17
CA GLY A 91 -2.00 -3.62 2.51
C GLY A 91 -2.79 -2.30 2.49
N LYS A 92 -2.16 -1.25 1.97
CA LYS A 92 -2.63 0.14 2.04
C LYS A 92 -3.75 0.42 1.03
N TRP A 93 -4.90 0.94 1.49
CA TRP A 93 -5.99 1.40 0.63
C TRP A 93 -5.83 2.85 0.15
N HIS A 94 -6.03 3.82 1.03
CA HIS A 94 -5.82 5.26 0.83
C HIS A 94 -6.65 5.93 -0.27
N LEU A 95 -7.89 5.45 -0.48
CA LEU A 95 -8.88 6.02 -1.41
C LEU A 95 -10.18 6.47 -0.73
N GLY A 96 -10.13 6.67 0.58
CA GLY A 96 -11.25 7.12 1.40
C GLY A 96 -11.87 5.99 2.20
N PHE A 97 -12.40 6.33 3.38
CA PHE A 97 -13.00 5.39 4.32
C PHE A 97 -13.98 6.09 5.27
N CYS A 98 -14.54 7.25 4.88
CA CYS A 98 -15.47 8.00 5.73
C CYS A 98 -16.82 7.29 5.96
N ASN A 99 -17.12 6.26 5.17
CA ASN A 99 -18.14 5.27 5.43
C ASN A 99 -17.75 3.94 4.75
N GLU A 100 -18.53 2.89 4.99
CA GLU A 100 -18.26 1.54 4.49
C GLU A 100 -18.22 1.47 2.96
N SER A 101 -19.05 2.23 2.24
CA SER A 101 -19.08 2.24 0.78
C SER A 101 -17.75 2.63 0.14
N TYR A 102 -16.86 3.35 0.85
CA TYR A 102 -15.53 3.70 0.35
C TYR A 102 -14.46 2.64 0.63
N THR A 103 -14.75 1.61 1.41
CA THR A 103 -13.77 0.58 1.82
C THR A 103 -13.55 -0.49 0.73
N PRO A 104 -12.39 -1.17 0.69
CA PRO A 104 -12.02 -2.10 -0.39
C PRO A 104 -13.08 -3.18 -0.68
N THR A 105 -13.70 -3.75 0.35
CA THR A 105 -14.71 -4.81 0.23
C THR A 105 -15.99 -4.33 -0.44
N HIS A 106 -16.31 -3.04 -0.33
CA HIS A 106 -17.43 -2.39 -1.01
C HIS A 106 -17.02 -1.81 -2.37
N ARG A 107 -15.75 -1.94 -2.76
CA ARG A 107 -15.15 -1.34 -3.96
C ARG A 107 -14.54 -2.39 -4.91
N GLY A 108 -15.07 -3.62 -4.85
CA GLY A 108 -14.82 -4.68 -5.82
C GLY A 108 -13.88 -5.79 -5.34
N PHE A 109 -13.28 -5.68 -4.15
CA PHE A 109 -12.45 -6.75 -3.58
C PHE A 109 -13.31 -7.74 -2.77
N ASP A 110 -13.19 -9.03 -3.05
CA ASP A 110 -13.82 -10.10 -2.28
C ASP A 110 -13.19 -10.24 -0.88
N THR A 111 -11.87 -9.99 -0.77
CA THR A 111 -11.20 -9.97 0.54
C THR A 111 -10.25 -8.80 0.71
N PHE A 112 -10.18 -8.29 1.94
CA PHE A 112 -9.22 -7.27 2.34
C PHE A 112 -8.47 -7.64 3.62
N TYR A 113 -7.15 -7.46 3.62
CA TYR A 113 -6.33 -7.44 4.83
C TYR A 113 -5.37 -6.27 4.76
N GLY A 114 -5.46 -5.31 5.67
CA GLY A 114 -4.70 -4.08 5.46
C GLY A 114 -5.08 -2.93 6.35
N PHE A 115 -5.02 -1.72 5.79
CA PHE A 115 -5.37 -0.49 6.47
C PHE A 115 -5.89 0.57 5.50
N TYR A 116 -6.69 1.49 6.02
CA TYR A 116 -7.42 2.44 5.18
C TYR A 116 -6.64 3.73 4.89
N GLY A 117 -5.87 4.19 5.86
CA GLY A 117 -5.20 5.49 5.83
C GLY A 117 -3.92 5.57 4.99
N SER A 118 -3.18 6.65 5.23
CA SER A 118 -1.96 6.99 4.48
C SER A 118 -0.73 6.18 4.92
N GLY A 119 -0.68 5.78 6.18
CA GLY A 119 0.45 5.09 6.77
C GLY A 119 0.22 4.90 8.26
N GLN A 120 0.95 3.96 8.85
CA GLN A 120 0.83 3.61 10.26
C GLN A 120 2.18 3.18 10.80
N ASN A 121 2.29 2.98 12.11
CA ASN A 121 3.46 2.35 12.68
C ASN A 121 3.55 0.87 12.24
N TYR A 122 4.72 0.45 11.78
CA TYR A 122 4.99 -0.90 11.28
C TYR A 122 4.88 -2.00 12.32
N TYR A 123 4.78 -1.68 13.62
CA TYR A 123 4.59 -2.64 14.71
C TYR A 123 3.29 -2.42 15.51
N THR A 124 2.97 -1.18 15.85
CA THR A 124 1.81 -0.88 16.73
C THR A 124 0.50 -0.68 15.98
N ARG A 125 0.57 -0.45 14.66
CA ARG A 125 -0.57 -0.12 13.78
C ARG A 125 -1.26 1.21 14.05
N TYR A 126 -0.67 2.05 14.91
CA TYR A 126 -1.19 3.39 15.16
C TYR A 126 -0.74 4.34 14.06
N THR A 127 -1.67 5.14 13.57
CA THR A 127 -1.40 6.25 12.67
C THR A 127 -0.95 7.47 13.48
N ASN A 128 -0.16 8.35 12.85
CA ASN A 128 0.10 9.69 13.37
C ASN A 128 -0.43 10.70 12.35
N ASN A 129 -1.75 10.85 12.32
CA ASN A 129 -2.40 11.70 11.33
C ASN A 129 -2.35 13.16 11.79
N GLN A 130 -1.89 14.03 10.91
CA GLN A 130 -2.04 15.48 11.05
C GLN A 130 -3.25 15.90 10.23
N TYR A 131 -4.12 16.71 10.80
CA TYR A 131 -5.26 17.30 10.10
C TYR A 131 -5.41 18.77 10.49
N HIS A 132 -5.98 19.55 9.59
CA HIS A 132 -6.29 20.95 9.83
C HIS A 132 -7.77 21.09 10.18
N PHE A 133 -8.07 21.57 11.40
CA PHE A 133 -9.42 21.88 11.83
C PHE A 133 -9.47 23.31 12.34
N ASN A 134 -10.38 24.13 11.81
CA ASN A 134 -10.49 25.56 12.11
C ASN A 134 -9.15 26.32 11.98
N GLY A 135 -8.37 26.03 10.94
CA GLY A 135 -7.07 26.67 10.70
C GLY A 135 -5.96 26.25 11.67
N LYS A 136 -6.20 25.29 12.56
CA LYS A 136 -5.20 24.73 13.47
C LYS A 136 -4.84 23.31 13.09
N GLN A 137 -3.54 23.03 13.07
CA GLN A 137 -3.04 21.67 12.90
C GLN A 137 -3.25 20.89 14.20
N GLN A 138 -3.92 19.75 14.11
CA GLN A 138 -4.18 18.83 15.22
C GLN A 138 -3.59 17.46 14.88
N GLN A 139 -3.08 16.77 15.89
CA GLN A 139 -2.63 15.38 15.76
C GLN A 139 -3.72 14.46 16.31
N VAL A 140 -4.17 13.52 15.48
CA VAL A 140 -5.04 12.43 15.91
C VAL A 140 -4.35 11.11 15.62
N GLN A 141 -4.28 10.29 16.67
CA GLN A 141 -3.80 8.92 16.57
C GLN A 141 -4.98 7.97 16.57
N GLY A 142 -4.92 6.98 15.69
CA GLY A 142 -5.92 5.93 15.60
C GLY A 142 -5.28 4.61 15.25
N TYR A 143 -5.85 3.51 15.74
CA TYR A 143 -5.45 2.17 15.31
C TYR A 143 -6.08 1.86 13.96
N ASP A 144 -5.27 1.50 12.96
CA ASP A 144 -5.75 1.21 11.59
C ASP A 144 -5.17 -0.09 11.04
N ARG A 145 -5.76 -1.21 11.47
CA ARG A 145 -5.56 -2.53 10.88
C ARG A 145 -6.90 -3.24 10.75
N ARG A 146 -7.13 -3.80 9.57
CA ARG A 146 -8.41 -4.36 9.14
C ARG A 146 -8.23 -5.75 8.58
N LYS A 147 -9.16 -6.64 8.91
CA LYS A 147 -9.40 -7.88 8.19
C LYS A 147 -10.87 -7.86 7.79
N GLN A 148 -11.13 -7.80 6.49
CA GLN A 148 -12.42 -7.37 5.96
C GLN A 148 -12.80 -6.00 6.57
N MET A 149 -13.99 -5.90 7.17
CA MET A 149 -14.46 -4.67 7.84
C MET A 149 -13.99 -4.56 9.30
N ASP A 150 -13.62 -5.68 9.91
CA ASP A 150 -13.33 -5.76 11.34
C ASP A 150 -11.97 -5.18 11.67
N VAL A 151 -11.86 -4.60 12.88
CA VAL A 151 -10.58 -4.20 13.44
C VAL A 151 -9.80 -5.46 13.82
N HIS A 152 -8.62 -5.65 13.22
CA HIS A 152 -7.79 -6.81 13.48
C HIS A 152 -6.61 -6.46 14.39
N ARG A 153 -6.66 -6.90 15.65
CA ARG A 153 -5.62 -6.62 16.67
C ARG A 153 -4.57 -7.72 16.85
N GLY A 154 -4.78 -8.89 16.24
CA GLY A 154 -4.02 -10.11 16.50
C GLY A 154 -2.54 -10.07 16.12
N ALA A 155 -2.11 -9.08 15.34
CA ALA A 155 -0.76 -8.99 14.81
C ALA A 155 0.07 -7.81 15.36
N THR A 156 -0.35 -7.23 16.49
CA THR A 156 0.39 -6.13 17.12
C THR A 156 1.76 -6.61 17.60
N GLY A 157 2.84 -5.89 17.25
CA GLY A 157 4.22 -6.26 17.60
C GLY A 157 4.97 -7.04 16.52
N VAL A 158 4.29 -7.55 15.49
CA VAL A 158 4.91 -8.13 14.30
C VAL A 158 5.29 -7.01 13.33
N TYR A 159 6.27 -7.21 12.44
CA TYR A 159 6.56 -6.24 11.38
C TYR A 159 5.53 -6.36 10.24
N SER A 160 4.84 -5.27 9.90
CA SER A 160 3.68 -5.32 8.98
C SER A 160 4.00 -5.86 7.59
N THR A 161 5.23 -5.66 7.08
CA THR A 161 5.66 -6.22 5.80
C THR A 161 5.62 -7.76 5.80
N PHE A 162 5.96 -8.41 6.92
CA PHE A 162 5.89 -9.87 7.04
C PHE A 162 4.46 -10.37 7.07
N GLU A 163 3.56 -9.66 7.76
CA GLU A 163 2.14 -9.99 7.75
C GLU A 163 1.55 -9.90 6.35
N PHE A 164 1.86 -8.83 5.61
CA PHE A 164 1.35 -8.67 4.25
C PHE A 164 1.89 -9.75 3.31
N ALA A 165 3.17 -10.13 3.47
CA ALA A 165 3.75 -11.23 2.70
C ALA A 165 3.08 -12.57 3.04
N GLU A 166 2.86 -12.86 4.32
CA GLU A 166 2.24 -14.11 4.74
C GLU A 166 0.77 -14.19 4.33
N GLU A 167 0.00 -13.11 4.46
CA GLU A 167 -1.39 -13.06 3.99
C GLU A 167 -1.48 -13.25 2.47
N ALA A 168 -0.60 -12.58 1.71
CA ALA A 168 -0.52 -12.77 0.26
C ALA A 168 -0.17 -14.22 -0.11
N ALA A 169 0.82 -14.82 0.56
CA ALA A 169 1.21 -16.21 0.33
C ALA A 169 0.09 -17.19 0.72
N SER A 170 -0.64 -16.92 1.80
CA SER A 170 -1.79 -17.70 2.24
C SER A 170 -2.91 -17.68 1.20
N LEU A 171 -3.24 -16.50 0.66
CA LEU A 171 -4.22 -16.36 -0.42
C LEU A 171 -3.81 -17.16 -1.65
N ILE A 172 -2.55 -17.07 -2.08
CA ILE A 172 -2.04 -17.82 -3.23
C ILE A 172 -2.12 -19.33 -2.98
N ARG A 173 -1.69 -19.82 -1.81
CA ARG A 173 -1.70 -21.26 -1.46
C ARG A 173 -3.10 -21.86 -1.37
N SER A 174 -4.07 -21.08 -0.93
CA SER A 174 -5.47 -21.51 -0.75
C SER A 174 -6.36 -21.23 -1.96
N HIS A 175 -5.79 -20.67 -3.03
CA HIS A 175 -6.53 -20.31 -4.22
C HIS A 175 -7.04 -21.55 -4.96
N ASP A 176 -8.31 -21.51 -5.38
CA ASP A 176 -8.88 -22.49 -6.31
C ASP A 176 -8.27 -22.28 -7.71
N PRO A 177 -7.49 -23.24 -8.24
CA PRO A 177 -6.84 -23.11 -9.54
C PRO A 177 -7.81 -23.09 -10.73
N GLN A 178 -9.10 -23.42 -10.53
CA GLN A 178 -10.11 -23.36 -11.59
C GLN A 178 -10.61 -21.94 -11.87
N LYS A 179 -10.41 -21.01 -10.93
CA LYS A 179 -10.86 -19.62 -11.03
C LYS A 179 -9.64 -18.70 -11.12
N PRO A 180 -9.61 -17.66 -11.96
CA PRO A 180 -8.45 -16.76 -11.97
C PRO A 180 -8.40 -15.86 -10.72
N MET A 181 -7.19 -15.47 -10.29
CA MET A 181 -6.96 -14.56 -9.16
C MET A 181 -6.48 -13.19 -9.61
N PHE A 182 -7.02 -12.16 -8.97
CA PHE A 182 -6.42 -10.83 -8.92
C PHE A 182 -6.03 -10.50 -7.47
N LEU A 183 -4.74 -10.32 -7.22
CA LEU A 183 -4.21 -9.89 -5.92
C LEU A 183 -3.50 -8.54 -6.06
N LEU A 184 -4.05 -7.52 -5.42
CA LEU A 184 -3.37 -6.24 -5.23
C LEU A 184 -2.59 -6.24 -3.92
N LEU A 185 -1.29 -6.50 -4.00
CA LEU A 185 -0.35 -6.38 -2.87
C LEU A 185 0.22 -4.96 -2.81
N ALA A 186 -0.35 -4.12 -1.95
CA ALA A 186 0.03 -2.71 -1.77
C ALA A 186 0.71 -2.50 -0.42
N THR A 187 1.96 -2.95 -0.29
CA THR A 187 2.74 -2.85 0.95
C THR A 187 2.87 -1.41 1.47
N GLN A 188 3.13 -1.28 2.76
CA GLN A 188 3.49 0.02 3.35
C GLN A 188 4.96 0.37 3.06
N ALA A 189 5.86 -0.62 3.15
CA ALA A 189 7.27 -0.45 2.83
C ALA A 189 7.42 0.16 1.43
N VAL A 190 8.22 1.22 1.24
CA VAL A 190 9.20 1.84 2.16
C VAL A 190 8.75 3.22 2.68
N HIS A 191 7.45 3.38 2.93
CA HIS A 191 6.88 4.65 3.39
C HIS A 191 7.18 4.89 4.87
N GLY A 192 7.36 6.16 5.25
CA GLY A 192 7.56 6.54 6.65
C GLY A 192 6.39 6.09 7.57
N PRO A 193 6.65 5.89 8.87
CA PRO A 193 7.94 6.07 9.57
C PRO A 193 8.98 5.00 9.23
N THR A 194 10.27 5.35 9.20
CA THR A 194 11.33 4.39 8.84
C THR A 194 11.59 3.40 9.98
N GLN A 195 11.07 2.18 9.84
CA GLN A 195 11.08 1.12 10.82
C GLN A 195 11.33 -0.22 10.12
N VAL A 196 12.34 -0.95 10.59
CA VAL A 196 12.74 -2.24 10.02
C VAL A 196 13.37 -3.08 11.15
N PRO A 197 13.27 -4.42 11.14
CA PRO A 197 14.07 -5.25 12.03
C PRO A 197 15.58 -5.08 11.75
N ASP A 198 16.39 -5.03 12.81
CA ASP A 198 17.81 -4.69 12.70
C ASP A 198 18.57 -5.60 11.73
N THR A 199 18.21 -6.90 11.68
CA THR A 199 18.79 -7.91 10.77
C THR A 199 18.79 -7.48 9.30
N TYR A 200 17.81 -6.69 8.85
CA TYR A 200 17.75 -6.23 7.47
C TYR A 200 18.55 -4.95 7.26
N SER A 201 18.53 -4.03 8.22
CA SER A 201 19.36 -2.84 8.15
C SER A 201 20.85 -3.19 8.22
N ASP A 202 21.21 -4.23 8.97
CA ASP A 202 22.59 -4.70 9.15
C ASP A 202 23.19 -5.36 7.91
N MET A 203 22.37 -5.67 6.89
CA MET A 203 22.88 -6.06 5.57
C MET A 203 23.64 -4.94 4.85
N TYR A 204 23.55 -3.69 5.33
CA TYR A 204 24.18 -2.51 4.73
C TYR A 204 25.23 -1.87 5.67
N PRO A 205 26.31 -2.58 6.06
CA PRO A 205 27.27 -2.08 7.05
C PRO A 205 28.07 -0.87 6.56
N MET A 206 28.23 -0.69 5.24
CA MET A 206 29.00 0.39 4.64
C MET A 206 28.20 1.70 4.48
N VAL A 207 26.88 1.69 4.75
CA VAL A 207 26.02 2.88 4.62
C VAL A 207 26.08 3.71 5.90
N ALA A 208 26.79 4.85 5.83
CA ALA A 208 27.02 5.72 6.98
C ALA A 208 25.75 6.46 7.45
N ASP A 209 24.87 6.88 6.54
CA ASP A 209 23.61 7.55 6.92
C ASP A 209 22.63 6.53 7.51
N LYS A 210 22.33 6.69 8.81
CA LYS A 210 21.46 5.77 9.56
C LYS A 210 20.04 5.69 9.00
N ARG A 211 19.50 6.77 8.42
CA ARG A 211 18.15 6.77 7.83
C ARG A 211 18.15 5.98 6.53
N ARG A 212 19.17 6.18 5.69
CA ARG A 212 19.36 5.40 4.46
C ARG A 212 19.59 3.93 4.77
N LYS A 213 20.40 3.61 5.78
CA LYS A 213 20.64 2.22 6.23
C LYS A 213 19.33 1.52 6.62
N LYS A 214 18.49 2.19 7.42
CA LYS A 214 17.16 1.64 7.77
C LYS A 214 16.24 1.52 6.56
N PHE A 215 16.18 2.56 5.72
CA PHE A 215 15.36 2.57 4.52
C PHE A 215 15.70 1.43 3.55
N LEU A 216 16.99 1.14 3.35
CA LEU A 216 17.44 0.05 2.48
C LEU A 216 17.09 -1.35 3.04
N GLY A 217 16.86 -1.45 4.35
CA GLY A 217 16.46 -2.70 4.98
C GLY A 217 14.94 -2.97 4.94
N GLU A 218 14.10 -1.95 4.73
CA GLU A 218 12.64 -2.08 4.70
C GLU A 218 12.13 -2.93 3.53
#